data_AF-G1W8N2-F1
#
_entry.id   AF-G1W8N2-F1
#
_cell.length_a   1.000
_cell.length_b   1.000
_cell.length_c   1.000
_cell.angle_alpha   90.00
_cell.angle_beta   90.00
_cell.angle_gamma   90.00
#
_symmetry.space_group_name_H-M   'P 1'
#
loop_
_entity.id
_entity.type
_entity.pdbx_description
1 polymer ?
#
loop_
_entity_poly.entity_id
_entity_poly.type
_entity_poly.pdbx_seq_one_letter_code
_entity_poly.pdbx_strand_id
1 'polypeptide(L)'
;MTDFEEYIRQSEPYKREKGYAWQTAIGLQAVDGLKTSDYLRETAHQHIEGDITIEEVKQLINRYHESKTARKDVEDRTEEADKVSARITELLSEQSFTF
;
A
#
# COMPACT_ATOMS: atom_id res chain seq x y z
N MET A 1 0.70 6.99 -16.41
CA MET A 1 -0.08 5.88 -15.86
C MET A 1 0.12 5.91 -14.36
N THR A 2 -0.95 5.84 -13.58
CA THR A 2 -0.83 5.66 -12.13
C THR A 2 -0.32 4.24 -11.84
N ASP A 3 0.37 4.03 -10.72
CA ASP A 3 1.06 2.74 -10.41
C ASP A 3 0.12 1.51 -10.45
N PHE A 4 -1.20 1.69 -10.37
CA PHE A 4 -2.19 0.60 -10.34
C PHE A 4 -3.26 0.68 -11.45
N GLU A 5 -3.07 1.55 -12.44
CA GLU A 5 -4.06 1.78 -13.52
C GLU A 5 -4.33 0.51 -14.34
N GLU A 6 -3.34 -0.38 -14.46
CA GLU A 6 -3.47 -1.66 -15.14
C GLU A 6 -4.50 -2.58 -14.47
N TYR A 7 -4.50 -2.64 -13.14
CA TYR A 7 -5.45 -3.44 -12.36
C TYR A 7 -6.86 -2.87 -12.43
N ILE A 8 -6.97 -1.55 -12.45
CA ILE A 8 -8.25 -0.86 -12.53
C ILE A 8 -8.97 -1.16 -13.85
N ARG A 9 -8.20 -1.33 -14.93
CA ARG A 9 -8.71 -1.67 -16.26
C ARG A 9 -9.00 -3.16 -16.46
N GLN A 10 -8.62 -4.02 -15.51
CA GLN A 10 -8.78 -5.48 -15.62
C GLN A 10 -10.23 -5.93 -15.37
N SER A 11 -10.62 -7.06 -15.96
CA SER A 11 -11.96 -7.65 -15.80
C SER A 11 -12.14 -8.50 -14.54
N GLU A 12 -11.05 -8.90 -13.87
CA GLU A 12 -11.08 -9.67 -12.63
C GLU A 12 -11.52 -8.76 -11.46
N PRO A 13 -12.74 -8.93 -10.90
CA PRO A 13 -13.30 -7.96 -9.97
C PRO A 13 -12.43 -7.73 -8.73
N TYR A 14 -11.87 -8.81 -8.19
CA TYR A 14 -11.03 -8.77 -6.99
C TYR A 14 -9.73 -7.99 -7.16
N LYS A 15 -9.02 -8.18 -8.30
CA LYS A 15 -7.78 -7.43 -8.59
C LYS A 15 -8.07 -5.96 -8.79
N ARG A 16 -9.19 -5.65 -9.47
CA ARG A 16 -9.67 -4.28 -9.67
C ARG A 16 -10.00 -3.58 -8.35
N GLU A 17 -10.73 -4.25 -7.45
CA GLU A 17 -11.07 -3.74 -6.11
C GLU A 17 -9.81 -3.44 -5.29
N LYS A 18 -8.84 -4.37 -5.25
CA LYS A 18 -7.55 -4.14 -4.58
C LYS A 18 -6.74 -3.01 -5.22
N GLY A 19 -6.74 -2.92 -6.55
CA GLY A 19 -6.09 -1.83 -7.27
C GLY A 19 -6.64 -0.46 -6.88
N TYR A 20 -7.97 -0.34 -6.77
CA TYR A 20 -8.62 0.87 -6.26
C TYR A 20 -8.27 1.16 -4.80
N ALA A 21 -8.27 0.15 -3.93
CA ALA A 21 -7.92 0.31 -2.52
C ALA A 21 -6.48 0.86 -2.36
N TRP A 22 -5.51 0.26 -3.05
CA TRP A 22 -4.11 0.70 -3.03
C TRP A 22 -3.90 2.08 -3.65
N GLN A 23 -4.51 2.36 -4.80
CA GLN A 23 -4.43 3.69 -5.43
C GLN A 23 -4.98 4.77 -4.50
N THR A 24 -6.11 4.50 -3.85
CA THR A 24 -6.76 5.43 -2.92
C THR A 24 -5.89 5.65 -1.69
N ALA A 25 -5.42 4.58 -1.06
CA ALA A 25 -4.61 4.66 0.15
C ALA A 25 -3.30 5.43 -0.05
N ILE A 26 -2.59 5.15 -1.15
CA ILE A 26 -1.34 5.83 -1.52
C ILE A 26 -1.63 7.27 -1.96
N GLY A 27 -2.70 7.50 -2.71
CA GLY A 27 -3.14 8.84 -3.11
C GLY A 27 -3.44 9.74 -1.91
N LEU A 28 -4.07 9.21 -0.86
CA LEU A 28 -4.34 9.96 0.38
C LEU A 28 -3.04 10.41 1.06
N GLN A 29 -1.97 9.60 1.03
CA GLN A 29 -0.69 10.02 1.59
C GLN A 29 -0.08 11.17 0.76
N ALA A 30 -0.19 11.09 -0.57
CA ALA A 30 0.31 12.13 -1.46
C ALA A 30 -0.41 13.48 -1.24
N VAL A 31 -1.71 13.46 -0.91
CA VAL A 31 -2.47 14.68 -0.52
C VAL A 31 -1.87 15.35 0.71
N ASP A 32 -1.38 14.56 1.67
CA ASP A 32 -0.70 15.04 2.87
C ASP A 32 0.78 15.42 2.63
N GLY A 33 1.23 15.42 1.37
CA GLY A 33 2.61 15.68 0.98
C GLY A 33 3.59 14.57 1.35
N LEU A 34 3.07 13.39 1.71
CA LEU A 34 3.86 12.21 2.04
C LEU A 34 4.17 11.39 0.80
N LYS A 35 5.39 10.85 0.75
CA LYS A 35 5.82 9.93 -0.31
C LYS A 35 5.89 8.52 0.27
N THR A 36 5.30 7.55 -0.43
CA THR A 36 5.45 6.13 -0.10
C THR A 36 6.73 5.55 -0.72
N SER A 37 7.23 4.46 -0.15
CA SER A 37 8.42 3.79 -0.66
C SER A 37 8.13 2.97 -1.90
N ASP A 38 9.18 2.73 -2.69
CA ASP A 38 9.09 1.78 -3.81
C ASP A 38 8.81 0.35 -3.31
N TYR A 39 9.24 0.03 -2.08
CA TYR A 39 8.98 -1.26 -1.45
C TYR A 39 7.49 -1.46 -1.11
N LEU A 40 6.78 -0.41 -0.70
CA LEU A 40 5.32 -0.46 -0.57
C LEU A 40 4.65 -0.77 -1.91
N ARG A 41 5.11 -0.16 -3.01
CA ARG A 41 4.53 -0.40 -4.34
C ARG A 41 4.71 -1.86 -4.75
N GLU A 42 5.91 -2.40 -4.58
CA GLU A 42 6.21 -3.80 -4.90
C GLU A 42 5.35 -4.78 -4.08
N THR A 43 5.25 -4.56 -2.76
CA THR A 43 4.40 -5.40 -1.90
C THR A 43 2.90 -5.23 -2.18
N ALA A 44 2.47 -4.05 -2.63
CA ALA A 44 1.10 -3.82 -3.10
C ALA A 44 0.77 -4.66 -4.35
N HIS A 45 1.69 -4.73 -5.32
CA HIS A 45 1.54 -5.62 -6.49
C HIS A 45 1.37 -7.08 -6.06
N GLN A 46 2.23 -7.59 -5.18
CA GLN A 46 2.13 -8.96 -4.66
C GLN A 46 0.79 -9.21 -3.95
N HIS A 47 0.29 -8.23 -3.19
CA HIS A 47 -1.02 -8.32 -2.56
C HIS A 47 -2.16 -8.34 -3.60
N ILE A 48 -2.09 -7.53 -4.65
CA ILE A 48 -3.09 -7.49 -5.73
C ILE A 48 -3.13 -8.82 -6.49
N GLU A 49 -1.96 -9.39 -6.82
CA GLU A 49 -1.85 -10.70 -7.45
C GLU A 49 -2.34 -11.84 -6.56
N GLY A 50 -2.37 -11.64 -5.25
CA GLY A 50 -2.78 -12.64 -4.26
C GLY A 50 -1.64 -13.53 -3.78
N ASP A 51 -0.38 -13.14 -4.03
CA ASP A 51 0.82 -13.84 -3.58
C ASP A 51 1.02 -13.72 -2.07
N ILE A 52 0.56 -12.62 -1.49
CA ILE A 52 0.59 -12.35 -0.05
C ILE A 52 -0.74 -11.77 0.44
N THR A 53 -1.00 -11.95 1.72
CA THR A 53 -2.13 -11.35 2.44
C THR A 53 -1.82 -9.92 2.89
N ILE A 54 -2.85 -9.13 3.20
CA ILE A 54 -2.68 -7.77 3.74
C ILE A 54 -1.91 -7.77 5.08
N GLU A 55 -2.05 -8.82 5.89
CA GLU A 55 -1.29 -8.97 7.13
C GLU A 55 0.20 -9.21 6.86
N GLU A 56 0.53 -10.02 5.86
CA GLU A 56 1.92 -10.22 5.42
C GLU A 56 2.52 -8.94 4.87
N VAL A 57 1.77 -8.13 4.11
CA VAL A 57 2.21 -6.80 3.66
C VAL A 57 2.63 -5.95 4.86
N LYS A 58 1.77 -5.80 5.88
CA LYS A 58 2.09 -4.99 7.07
C LYS A 58 3.36 -5.48 7.77
N GLN A 59 3.52 -6.80 7.91
CA GLN A 59 4.72 -7.37 8.51
C GLN A 59 5.97 -7.08 7.68
N LEU A 60 5.89 -7.18 6.36
CA LEU A 60 7.00 -6.87 5.44
C LEU A 60 7.39 -5.39 5.53
N ILE A 61 6.43 -4.48 5.52
CA ILE A 61 6.67 -3.03 5.69
C ILE A 61 7.33 -2.72 7.02
N ASN A 62 6.85 -3.29 8.13
CA ASN A 62 7.47 -3.10 9.43
C ASN A 62 8.93 -3.56 9.44
N ARG A 63 9.19 -4.79 8.98
CA ARG A 63 10.55 -5.34 8.92
C ARG A 63 11.48 -4.52 8.02
N TYR A 64 10.96 -4.04 6.88
CA TYR A 64 11.72 -3.20 5.95
C TYR A 64 12.24 -1.94 6.65
N HIS A 65 11.38 -1.22 7.37
CA HIS A 65 11.77 0.02 8.06
C HIS A 65 12.55 -0.22 9.36
N GLU A 66 12.29 -1.31 10.10
CA GLU A 66 13.12 -1.75 11.24
C GLU A 66 14.57 -2.03 10.81
N SER A 67 14.77 -2.62 9.62
CA SER A 67 16.12 -2.87 9.10
C SER A 67 16.83 -1.60 8.61
N LYS A 68 16.06 -0.55 8.27
CA LYS A 68 16.52 0.71 7.69
C LYS A 68 16.89 1.75 8.75
N THR A 69 16.16 1.77 9.87
CA THR A 69 16.44 2.63 11.04
C THR A 69 17.81 2.38 11.66
N ALA A 70 18.40 1.20 11.47
CA ALA A 70 19.79 0.92 11.85
C ALA A 70 20.85 1.69 11.02
N ARG A 71 20.48 2.39 9.92
CA ARG A 71 21.43 2.94 8.94
C ARG A 71 21.51 4.47 8.76
N LYS A 72 20.55 5.32 9.19
CA LYS A 72 20.70 6.81 9.41
C LYS A 72 19.36 7.58 9.55
N ASP A 73 19.42 8.65 10.35
CA ASP A 73 18.68 9.94 10.40
C ASP A 73 17.20 10.05 9.92
N VAL A 74 16.28 9.85 10.86
CA VAL A 74 15.28 10.80 11.46
C VAL A 74 14.25 11.59 10.60
N GLU A 75 14.27 11.64 9.26
CA GLU A 75 13.22 12.44 8.54
C GLU A 75 12.44 11.75 7.43
N ASP A 76 12.51 10.42 7.34
CA ASP A 76 11.76 9.70 6.30
C ASP A 76 10.32 9.41 6.77
N ARG A 77 9.42 10.41 6.67
CA ARG A 77 7.95 10.22 6.86
C ARG A 77 7.35 9.17 5.90
N THR A 78 8.17 8.61 5.01
CA THR A 78 7.89 7.43 4.20
C THR A 78 7.47 6.21 5.02
N GLU A 79 8.04 5.98 6.21
CA GLU A 79 7.62 4.85 7.06
C GLU A 79 6.14 4.97 7.47
N GLU A 80 5.75 6.16 7.92
CA GLU A 80 4.36 6.44 8.28
C GLU A 80 3.45 6.35 7.05
N ALA A 81 3.87 6.92 5.92
CA ALA A 81 3.12 6.84 4.67
C ALA A 81 2.85 5.38 4.25
N ASP A 82 3.85 4.51 4.38
CA ASP A 82 3.74 3.10 4.01
C ASP A 82 2.79 2.34 4.94
N LYS A 83 2.97 2.51 6.26
CA LYS A 83 2.13 1.85 7.27
C LYS A 83 0.67 2.30 7.19
N VAL A 84 0.45 3.60 7.04
CA VAL A 84 -0.90 4.17 6.92
C VAL A 84 -1.57 3.70 5.62
N SER A 85 -0.83 3.64 4.50
CA SER A 85 -1.36 3.12 3.24
C SER A 85 -1.81 1.66 3.36
N ALA A 86 -1.01 0.81 3.99
CA ALA A 86 -1.39 -0.60 4.21
C ALA A 86 -2.63 -0.71 5.12
N ARG A 87 -2.75 0.14 6.14
CA ARG A 87 -3.92 0.15 7.04
C ARG A 87 -5.18 0.65 6.34
N ILE A 88 -5.11 1.71 5.55
CA ILE A 88 -6.24 2.19 4.76
C ILE A 88 -6.67 1.12 3.74
N THR A 89 -5.72 0.46 3.09
CA THR A 89 -6.02 -0.62 2.14
C THR A 89 -6.77 -1.77 2.81
N GLU A 90 -6.35 -2.20 4.00
CA GLU A 90 -7.10 -3.17 4.80
C GLU A 90 -8.55 -2.69 5.02
N LEU A 91 -8.73 -1.48 5.55
CA LEU A 91 -10.06 -0.93 5.85
C LEU A 91 -10.97 -0.84 4.62
N LEU A 92 -10.41 -0.44 3.47
CA LEU A 92 -11.15 -0.39 2.20
C LEU A 92 -11.46 -1.79 1.63
N SER A 93 -10.70 -2.82 2.03
CA SER A 93 -10.91 -4.21 1.60
C SER A 93 -11.90 -4.97 2.50
N GLU A 94 -12.21 -4.44 3.69
CA GLU A 94 -13.26 -4.98 4.54
C GLU A 94 -14.65 -4.66 3.94
N GLN A 95 -15.57 -5.65 3.94
CA GLN A 95 -16.93 -5.50 3.41
C GLN A 95 -17.77 -4.39 4.08
N SER A 96 -17.26 -3.83 5.19
CA SER A 96 -17.85 -2.75 5.98
C SER A 96 -17.84 -1.39 5.27
N PHE A 97 -16.95 -1.18 4.30
CA PHE A 97 -16.82 0.08 3.57
C PHE A 97 -17.61 0.02 2.25
N THR A 98 -18.90 0.38 2.30
CA THR A 98 -19.69 0.67 1.09
C THR A 98 -19.71 2.19 0.89
N PHE A 99 -19.27 2.68 -0.27
CA PHE A 99 -19.33 4.09 -0.69
C PHE A 99 -20.04 4.25 -2.03
#